data_AF-A0A1H4IZC2-F1
#
_entry.id   AF-A0A1H4IZC2-F1
#
_cell.length_a   1.000
_cell.length_b   1.000
_cell.length_c   1.000
_cell.angle_alpha   90.00
_cell.angle_beta   90.00
_cell.angle_gamma   90.00
#
_symmetry.space_group_name_H-M   'P 1'
#
loop_
_entity.id
_entity.type
_entity.pdbx_description
1 polymer ?
#
loop_
_entity_poly.entity_id
_entity_poly.type
_entity_poly.pdbx_seq_one_letter_code
_entity_poly.pdbx_strand_id
1 'polypeptide(L)'
;MVLIELGPNARCEGSRLINEHSGAEMVTLSWNGRRHNPNGHIGVTIGRLENGNTTEVLVMQPKWVAHGSIKAWFPWFVLPNNAIFKASVGFLDIGNGSDGVTFQVWEHHNHEGREIWNRIIDFKKEYDNVPVAIEADLSHLSGQKCRDRT
;
A
#
# COMPACT_ATOMS: atom_id res chain seq x y z
N MET A 1 16.22 -1.11 -2.92
CA MET A 1 15.53 -1.69 -1.75
C MET A 1 14.10 -1.98 -2.18
N VAL A 2 13.58 -3.16 -1.83
CA VAL A 2 12.23 -3.58 -2.26
C VAL A 2 11.28 -3.48 -1.07
N LEU A 3 10.13 -2.81 -1.22
CA LEU A 3 9.16 -2.61 -0.13
C LEU A 3 8.70 -3.93 0.54
N ILE A 4 8.63 -5.01 -0.23
CA ILE A 4 8.28 -6.35 0.27
C ILE A 4 9.23 -6.80 1.39
N GLU A 5 10.51 -6.44 1.33
CA GLU A 5 11.53 -6.80 2.34
C GLU A 5 11.30 -6.06 3.67
N LEU A 6 10.69 -4.87 3.62
CA LEU A 6 10.38 -4.07 4.80
C LEU A 6 9.05 -4.47 5.45
N GLY A 7 8.21 -5.18 4.71
CA GLY A 7 6.87 -5.58 5.10
C GLY A 7 6.72 -6.25 6.47
N PRO A 8 7.58 -7.21 6.86
CA PRO A 8 7.50 -7.83 8.18
C PRO A 8 7.61 -6.85 9.36
N ASN A 9 8.21 -5.68 9.14
CA ASN A 9 8.35 -4.62 10.13
C ASN A 9 7.34 -3.47 9.92
N ALA A 10 6.45 -3.59 8.95
CA ALA A 10 5.40 -2.61 8.71
C ALA A 10 4.32 -2.71 9.78
N ARG A 11 3.79 -1.56 10.20
CA ARG A 11 2.53 -1.48 10.93
C ARG A 11 1.41 -1.56 9.91
N CYS A 12 0.45 -2.44 10.11
CA CYS A 12 -0.65 -2.63 9.17
C CYS A 12 -2.00 -2.55 9.87
N GLU A 13 -2.97 -1.91 9.24
CA GLU A 13 -4.29 -1.68 9.84
C GLU A 13 -5.40 -1.84 8.81
N GLY A 14 -6.46 -2.52 9.22
CA GLY A 14 -7.75 -2.52 8.54
C GLY A 14 -8.71 -1.58 9.24
N SER A 15 -9.49 -0.81 8.49
CA SER A 15 -10.47 0.12 9.06
C SER A 15 -11.62 0.41 8.10
N ARG A 16 -12.71 1.01 8.61
CA ARG A 16 -13.70 1.69 7.76
C ARG A 16 -13.24 3.12 7.55
N LEU A 17 -13.00 3.52 6.30
CA LEU A 17 -12.57 4.88 5.98
C LEU A 17 -13.68 5.89 6.36
N ILE A 18 -13.30 6.95 7.09
CA ILE A 18 -14.15 8.13 7.32
C ILE A 18 -13.71 9.25 6.38
N ASN A 19 -12.39 9.48 6.31
CA ASN A 19 -11.73 10.37 5.36
C ASN A 19 -10.29 9.87 5.09
N GLU A 20 -9.55 10.52 4.20
CA GLU A 20 -8.22 10.08 3.75
C GLU A 20 -7.19 9.87 4.90
N HIS A 21 -7.36 10.58 6.00
CA HIS A 21 -6.48 10.49 7.17
C HIS A 21 -7.00 9.56 8.27
N SER A 22 -8.31 9.35 8.39
CA SER A 22 -8.92 8.70 9.56
C SER A 22 -9.87 7.56 9.21
N GLY A 23 -9.86 6.54 10.07
CA GLY A 23 -10.72 5.36 9.95
C GLY A 23 -11.43 5.05 11.27
N ALA A 24 -12.63 4.50 11.18
CA ALA A 24 -13.36 3.89 12.28
C ALA A 24 -13.01 2.40 12.41
N GLU A 25 -13.26 1.84 13.60
CA GLU A 25 -13.12 0.39 13.86
C GLU A 25 -11.75 -0.17 13.44
N MET A 26 -10.69 0.57 13.78
CA MET A 26 -9.31 0.23 13.44
C MET A 26 -8.89 -1.07 14.10
N VAL A 27 -8.32 -1.98 13.31
CA VAL A 27 -7.81 -3.26 13.78
C VAL A 27 -6.39 -3.43 13.23
N THR A 28 -5.44 -3.65 14.14
CA THR A 28 -4.07 -4.02 13.78
C THR A 28 -4.07 -5.38 13.08
N LEU A 29 -3.41 -5.44 11.92
CA LEU A 29 -3.23 -6.65 11.12
C LEU A 29 -1.78 -7.12 11.24
N SER A 30 -1.59 -8.44 11.34
CA SER A 30 -0.27 -9.06 11.26
C SER A 30 0.14 -9.20 9.79
N TRP A 31 1.42 -8.90 9.50
CA TRP A 31 2.03 -9.22 8.21
C TRP A 31 1.92 -10.72 7.93
N ASN A 32 1.50 -11.10 6.72
CA ASN A 32 1.21 -12.50 6.35
C ASN A 32 0.19 -13.18 7.28
N GLY A 33 -0.74 -12.42 7.86
CA GLY A 33 -1.83 -12.95 8.66
C GLY A 33 -2.83 -13.80 7.85
N ARG A 34 -3.94 -14.21 8.48
CA ARG A 34 -4.98 -15.00 7.81
C ARG A 34 -5.55 -14.28 6.57
N ARG A 35 -5.52 -14.93 5.41
CA ARG A 35 -5.98 -14.35 4.12
C ARG A 35 -7.47 -14.00 4.10
N HIS A 36 -8.33 -14.83 4.67
CA HIS A 36 -9.77 -14.59 4.73
C HIS A 36 -10.19 -13.96 6.07
N ASN A 37 -9.46 -12.93 6.50
CA ASN A 37 -9.79 -12.17 7.69
C ASN A 37 -10.78 -11.05 7.31
N PRO A 38 -11.98 -10.98 7.91
CA PRO A 38 -12.93 -9.90 7.61
C PRO A 38 -12.41 -8.51 7.96
N ASN A 39 -11.38 -8.42 8.83
CA ASN A 39 -10.71 -7.16 9.14
C ASN A 39 -9.72 -6.69 8.05
N GLY A 40 -9.49 -7.48 7.00
CA GLY A 40 -8.52 -7.21 5.94
C GLY A 40 -7.27 -8.09 6.06
N HIS A 41 -6.43 -8.05 5.03
CA HIS A 41 -5.22 -8.86 4.94
C HIS A 41 -4.11 -8.12 4.18
N ILE A 42 -2.88 -8.26 4.68
CA ILE A 42 -1.68 -7.82 3.97
C ILE A 42 -0.59 -8.87 4.07
N GLY A 43 0.15 -9.05 2.99
CA GLY A 43 1.26 -9.98 2.96
C GLY A 43 1.77 -10.24 1.55
N VAL A 44 2.63 -11.24 1.44
CA VAL A 44 3.20 -11.68 0.17
C VAL A 44 2.53 -12.97 -0.27
N THR A 45 2.19 -13.05 -1.55
CA THR A 45 1.71 -14.29 -2.15
C THR A 45 2.14 -14.40 -3.59
N ILE A 46 2.29 -15.62 -4.07
CA ILE A 46 2.18 -15.90 -5.50
C ILE A 46 0.69 -15.83 -5.86
N GLY A 47 0.33 -15.01 -6.84
CA GLY A 47 -1.05 -14.80 -7.26
C GLY A 47 -1.14 -14.62 -8.76
N ARG A 48 -2.27 -15.06 -9.34
CA ARG A 48 -2.61 -14.74 -10.72
C ARG A 48 -3.23 -13.35 -10.76
N LEU A 49 -2.69 -12.49 -11.60
CA LEU A 49 -3.13 -11.11 -11.81
C LEU A 49 -4.28 -11.05 -12.82
N GLU A 50 -4.96 -9.90 -12.86
CA GLU A 50 -6.06 -9.61 -13.79
C GLU A 50 -5.67 -9.71 -15.28
N ASN A 51 -4.38 -9.57 -15.63
CA ASN A 51 -3.87 -9.80 -16.99
C ASN A 51 -3.54 -11.27 -17.28
N GLY A 52 -3.79 -12.18 -16.34
CA GLY A 52 -3.54 -13.61 -16.44
C GLY A 52 -2.13 -14.06 -16.05
N ASN A 53 -1.19 -13.14 -15.81
CA ASN A 53 0.17 -13.49 -15.37
C ASN A 53 0.19 -13.95 -13.91
N THR A 54 1.08 -14.88 -13.58
CA THR A 54 1.31 -15.31 -12.19
C THR A 54 2.66 -14.82 -11.72
N THR A 55 2.67 -14.12 -10.59
CA THR A 55 3.90 -13.59 -9.98
C THR A 55 3.75 -13.48 -8.47
N GLU A 56 4.87 -13.32 -7.77
CA GLU A 56 4.85 -12.88 -6.38
C GLU A 56 4.40 -11.41 -6.30
N VAL A 57 3.50 -11.12 -5.36
CA VAL A 57 2.91 -9.79 -5.16
C VAL A 57 2.78 -9.48 -3.68
N LEU A 58 2.82 -8.18 -3.36
CA LEU A 58 2.24 -7.64 -2.14
C LEU A 58 0.73 -7.59 -2.31
N VAL A 59 -0.01 -8.40 -1.56
CA VAL A 59 -1.47 -8.35 -1.52
C VAL A 59 -1.93 -7.42 -0.41
N MET A 60 -2.87 -6.53 -0.72
CA MET A 60 -3.55 -5.66 0.23
C MET A 60 -5.06 -5.80 0.03
N GLN A 61 -5.72 -6.45 0.97
CA GLN A 61 -7.17 -6.66 0.99
C GLN A 61 -7.80 -5.75 2.05
N PRO A 62 -8.67 -4.81 1.65
CA PRO A 62 -9.38 -3.95 2.59
C PRO A 62 -10.27 -4.74 3.56
N LYS A 63 -10.66 -4.09 4.66
CA LYS A 63 -11.69 -4.59 5.59
C LYS A 63 -13.01 -4.84 4.83
N TRP A 64 -13.71 -5.93 5.12
CA TRP A 64 -14.94 -6.33 4.42
C TRP A 64 -16.17 -5.59 4.94
N VAL A 65 -16.18 -4.27 4.75
CA VAL A 65 -17.27 -3.36 5.10
C VAL A 65 -17.39 -2.31 4.00
N ALA A 66 -18.52 -1.62 3.92
CA ALA A 66 -18.63 -0.43 3.07
C ALA A 66 -17.53 0.57 3.44
N HIS A 67 -16.85 1.13 2.44
CA HIS A 67 -15.66 1.97 2.62
C HIS A 67 -14.53 1.28 3.41
N GLY A 68 -14.41 -0.03 3.26
CA GLY A 68 -13.27 -0.78 3.78
C GLY A 68 -11.95 -0.23 3.28
N SER A 69 -10.97 -0.14 4.16
CA SER A 69 -9.63 0.31 3.83
C SER A 69 -8.58 -0.56 4.52
N ILE A 70 -7.40 -0.57 3.93
CA ILE A 70 -6.19 -1.13 4.53
C ILE A 70 -5.08 -0.08 4.38
N LYS A 71 -4.27 0.07 5.43
CA LYS A 71 -3.14 1.00 5.48
C LYS A 71 -1.93 0.26 5.99
N ALA A 72 -0.77 0.47 5.39
CA ALA A 72 0.51 -0.02 5.86
C ALA A 72 1.47 1.15 6.01
N TRP A 73 2.17 1.21 7.14
CA TRP A 73 3.27 2.14 7.37
C TRP A 73 4.55 1.33 7.49
N PHE A 74 5.46 1.52 6.55
CA PHE A 74 6.77 0.88 6.58
C PHE A 74 7.64 1.49 7.69
N PRO A 75 8.66 0.78 8.18
CA PRO A 75 9.60 1.33 9.16
C PRO A 75 10.31 2.55 8.57
N TRP A 76 10.83 3.40 9.44
CA TRP A 76 11.67 4.51 9.00
C TRP A 76 13.01 4.00 8.46
N PHE A 77 13.40 4.43 7.26
CA PHE A 77 14.69 4.14 6.64
C PHE A 77 15.26 5.39 5.95
N VAL A 78 16.55 5.36 5.62
CA VAL A 78 17.18 6.46 4.87
C VAL A 78 17.00 6.18 3.39
N LEU A 79 16.39 7.12 2.66
CA LEU A 79 16.24 6.99 1.21
C LEU A 79 17.63 7.12 0.54
N PRO A 80 17.98 6.22 -0.39
CA PRO A 80 19.20 6.35 -1.17
C PRO A 80 19.15 7.60 -2.04
N ASN A 81 20.31 8.07 -2.50
CA ASN A 81 20.35 9.15 -3.47
C ASN A 81 19.58 8.78 -4.74
N ASN A 82 18.82 9.72 -5.28
CA ASN A 82 17.98 9.53 -6.47
C ASN A 82 16.95 8.39 -6.28
N ALA A 83 16.37 8.28 -5.08
CA ALA A 83 15.34 7.30 -4.80
C ALA A 83 14.13 7.50 -5.72
N ILE A 84 13.61 6.41 -6.27
CA ILE A 84 12.39 6.39 -7.06
C ILE A 84 11.51 5.28 -6.50
N PHE A 85 10.25 5.60 -6.21
CA PHE A 85 9.23 4.59 -5.94
C PHE A 85 8.71 4.05 -7.27
N LYS A 86 8.70 2.72 -7.44
CA LYS A 86 8.11 2.06 -8.61
C LYS A 86 7.25 0.88 -8.16
N ALA A 87 6.07 0.74 -8.74
CA ALA A 87 5.23 -0.43 -8.54
C ALA A 87 4.36 -0.72 -9.76
N SER A 88 3.87 -1.95 -9.87
CA SER A 88 2.74 -2.29 -10.74
C SER A 88 1.56 -2.65 -9.85
N VAL A 89 0.46 -1.92 -10.02
CA VAL A 89 -0.72 -2.00 -9.16
C VAL A 89 -1.90 -2.51 -9.99
N GLY A 90 -2.60 -3.49 -9.45
CA GLY A 90 -3.75 -4.10 -10.09
C GLY A 90 -4.45 -5.09 -9.17
N PHE A 91 -5.32 -5.90 -9.73
CA PHE A 91 -6.08 -6.91 -9.01
C PHE A 91 -5.49 -8.31 -9.19
N LEU A 92 -5.68 -9.15 -8.18
CA LEU A 92 -5.67 -10.60 -8.36
C LEU A 92 -6.89 -11.01 -9.20
N ASP A 93 -6.80 -12.10 -9.96
CA ASP A 93 -7.85 -12.55 -10.89
C ASP A 93 -9.22 -12.79 -10.22
N ILE A 94 -9.20 -13.15 -8.93
CA ILE A 94 -10.38 -13.30 -8.07
C ILE A 94 -11.11 -11.98 -7.77
N GLY A 95 -10.53 -10.83 -8.14
CA GLY A 95 -11.11 -9.50 -7.97
C GLY A 95 -12.15 -9.11 -9.02
N ASN A 96 -12.49 -10.02 -9.94
CA ASN A 96 -13.50 -9.79 -10.97
C ASN A 96 -14.85 -9.41 -10.32
N GLY A 97 -15.45 -8.31 -10.77
CA GLY A 97 -16.69 -7.76 -10.23
C GLY A 97 -16.52 -6.82 -9.03
N SER A 98 -15.29 -6.43 -8.68
CA SER A 98 -15.07 -5.34 -7.71
C SER A 98 -15.54 -3.98 -8.24
N ASP A 99 -15.87 -3.06 -7.33
CA ASP A 99 -16.22 -1.65 -7.59
C ASP A 99 -14.98 -0.74 -7.79
N GLY A 100 -13.79 -1.36 -7.80
CA GLY A 100 -12.50 -0.69 -7.88
C GLY A 100 -11.93 -0.35 -6.50
N VAL A 101 -10.69 0.15 -6.51
CA VAL A 101 -10.00 0.65 -5.31
C VAL A 101 -9.36 1.99 -5.60
N THR A 102 -9.34 2.88 -4.60
CA THR A 102 -8.45 4.04 -4.62
C THR A 102 -7.11 3.61 -4.03
N PHE A 103 -6.04 3.74 -4.80
CA PHE A 103 -4.68 3.45 -4.37
C PHE A 103 -3.96 4.76 -4.06
N GLN A 104 -3.29 4.81 -2.91
CA GLN A 104 -2.53 5.97 -2.49
C GLN A 104 -1.14 5.58 -2.02
N VAL A 105 -0.17 6.45 -2.27
CA VAL A 105 1.15 6.37 -1.66
C VAL A 105 1.46 7.72 -1.05
N TRP A 106 1.98 7.70 0.16
CA TRP A 106 2.37 8.87 0.91
C TRP A 106 3.84 8.73 1.33
N GLU A 107 4.60 9.79 1.13
CA GLU A 107 5.88 9.96 1.83
C GLU A 107 5.63 10.53 3.21
N HIS A 108 6.36 10.03 4.20
CA HIS A 108 6.48 10.66 5.49
C HIS A 108 7.96 10.90 5.78
N HIS A 109 8.34 12.15 6.01
CA HIS A 109 9.71 12.51 6.32
C HIS A 109 9.76 13.48 7.50
N ASN A 110 10.91 13.58 8.17
CA ASN A 110 11.13 14.57 9.21
C ASN A 110 11.83 15.80 8.63
N HIS A 111 11.21 16.96 8.76
CA HIS A 111 11.80 18.24 8.40
C HIS A 111 11.79 19.14 9.64
N GLU A 112 12.97 19.55 10.10
CA GLU A 112 13.13 20.43 11.26
C GLU A 112 12.41 19.93 12.54
N GLY A 113 12.40 18.61 12.75
CA GLY A 113 11.76 17.98 13.90
C GLY A 113 10.23 17.85 13.80
N ARG A 114 9.64 18.16 12.64
CA ARG A 114 8.22 17.94 12.34
C ARG A 114 8.06 16.84 11.32
N GLU A 115 7.05 15.99 11.53
CA GLU A 115 6.66 14.99 10.54
C GLU A 115 5.84 15.65 9.43
N ILE A 116 6.32 15.56 8.19
CA ILE A 116 5.64 16.03 6.98
C ILE A 116 5.09 14.82 6.23
N TRP A 117 3.87 14.96 5.70
CA TRP A 117 3.14 13.93 5.00
C TRP A 117 2.74 14.47 3.63
N ASN A 118 3.27 13.93 2.54
CA ASN A 118 2.88 14.32 1.19
C ASN A 118 2.33 13.11 0.43
N ARG A 119 1.16 13.29 -0.20
CA ARG A 119 0.62 12.28 -1.11
C ARG A 119 1.35 12.38 -2.44
N ILE A 120 1.98 11.28 -2.84
CA ILE A 120 2.79 11.22 -4.07
C ILE A 120 2.07 10.45 -5.19
N ILE A 121 1.15 9.55 -4.85
CA ILE A 121 0.31 8.81 -5.80
C ILE A 121 -1.12 8.81 -5.26
N ASP A 122 -2.10 9.09 -6.13
CA ASP A 122 -3.54 8.94 -5.87
C ASP A 122 -4.27 8.65 -7.18
N PHE A 123 -4.81 7.45 -7.32
CA PHE A 123 -5.66 7.12 -8.46
C PHE A 123 -6.66 6.01 -8.13
N LYS A 124 -7.75 5.96 -8.89
CA LYS A 124 -8.70 4.85 -8.85
C LYS A 124 -8.28 3.78 -9.86
N LYS A 125 -8.24 2.52 -9.42
CA LYS A 125 -8.03 1.34 -10.26
C LYS A 125 -9.30 0.49 -10.27
N GLU A 126 -9.81 0.20 -11.45
CA GLU A 126 -10.92 -0.73 -11.67
C GLU A 126 -10.39 -2.06 -12.20
N TYR A 127 -11.18 -3.13 -12.11
CA TYR A 127 -10.78 -4.41 -12.70
C TYR A 127 -10.99 -4.34 -14.23
N ASP A 128 -9.93 -4.07 -14.97
CA ASP A 128 -9.94 -3.83 -16.42
C ASP A 128 -8.98 -4.77 -17.18
N ASN A 129 -8.42 -5.76 -16.48
CA ASN A 129 -7.42 -6.72 -16.98
C ASN A 129 -6.05 -6.12 -17.30
N VAL A 130 -5.78 -4.88 -16.86
CA VAL A 130 -4.51 -4.19 -17.13
C VAL A 130 -3.94 -3.60 -15.84
N PRO A 131 -2.85 -4.16 -15.28
CA PRO A 131 -2.13 -3.53 -14.19
C PRO A 131 -1.55 -2.17 -14.61
N VAL A 132 -1.57 -1.20 -13.70
CA VAL A 132 -1.04 0.14 -13.92
C VAL A 132 0.36 0.23 -13.34
N ALA A 133 1.33 0.63 -14.17
CA ALA A 133 2.65 0.99 -13.69
C ALA A 133 2.60 2.40 -13.07
N ILE A 134 3.15 2.53 -11.87
CA ILE A 134 3.26 3.80 -11.16
C ILE A 134 4.71 4.08 -10.78
N GLU A 135 5.06 5.36 -10.84
CA GLU A 135 6.40 5.86 -10.55
C GLU A 135 6.30 7.22 -9.87
N ALA A 136 7.07 7.42 -8.80
CA ALA A 136 7.22 8.72 -8.14
C ALA A 136 8.69 8.98 -7.83
N ASP A 137 9.17 10.16 -8.21
CA ASP A 137 10.51 10.63 -7.86
C ASP A 137 10.53 11.05 -6.38
N LEU A 138 11.48 10.49 -5.63
CA LEU A 138 11.73 10.79 -4.21
C LEU A 138 13.12 11.40 -4.02
N SER A 139 13.76 11.86 -5.09
CA SER A 139 15.11 12.42 -5.06
C SER A 139 15.25 13.63 -4.13
N HIS A 140 14.18 14.42 -3.92
CA HIS A 140 14.16 15.54 -2.96
C HIS A 140 14.31 15.09 -1.50
N LEU A 141 14.07 13.80 -1.21
CA LEU A 141 14.25 13.20 0.11
C LEU A 141 15.57 12.44 0.26
N SER A 142 16.48 12.54 -0.71
CA SER A 142 17.79 11.85 -0.66
C SER A 142 18.52 12.13 0.65
N GLY A 143 18.95 11.08 1.35
CA GLY A 143 19.65 11.19 2.63
C GLY A 143 18.77 11.55 3.83
N GLN A 144 17.45 11.73 3.66
CA GLN A 144 16.51 11.96 4.75
C GLN A 144 15.93 10.63 5.27
N LYS A 145 15.61 10.61 6.58
CA LYS A 145 14.91 9.49 7.20
C LYS A 145 13.42 9.60 6.89
N CYS A 146 12.91 8.63 6.16
CA CYS A 146 11.55 8.60 5.63
C CYS A 146 10.86 7.27 5.95
N ARG A 147 9.53 7.24 5.91
CA ARG A 147 8.72 6.03 5.88
C ARG A 147 7.65 6.17 4.81
N ASP A 148 7.31 5.07 4.15
CA ASP A 148 6.22 5.06 3.19
C ASP A 148 4.93 4.61 3.86
N ARG A 149 3.81 5.22 3.45
CA ARG A 149 2.47 4.74 3.77
C ARG A 149 1.73 4.42 2.48
N THR A 150 1.21 3.19 2.39
CA THR A 150 0.39 2.68 1.29
C THR A 150 -0.97 2.23 1.80
#